data_AF-A0A523DTF3-F1
#
_entry.id   AF-A0A523DTF3-F1
#
_cell.length_a   1.000
_cell.length_b   1.000
_cell.length_c   1.000
_cell.angle_alpha   90.00
_cell.angle_beta   90.00
_cell.angle_gamma   90.00
#
_symmetry.space_group_name_H-M   'P 1'
#
loop_
_entity.id
_entity.type
_entity.pdbx_description
1 polymer ?
#
loop_
_entity_poly.entity_id
_entity_poly.type
_entity_poly.pdbx_seq_one_letter_code
_entity_poly.pdbx_strand_id
1 'polypeptide(L)'
;MLVPPTGHVAGVFARTDKERGVHKAPAGVAASVSGAVGLEFPVTEEMINVLVPHHVNPLRLDQNNGVVVWGARTTSSDPEWKYVNVRRLFMFVEESIDEGTQWVVFESNDETTWTRLRLTISNFLMDLWQEGALLEEAEQQDTQSQ
;
A
#
# COMPACT_ATOMS: atom_id res chain seq x y z
N MET A 1 -22.47 5.99 19.65
CA MET A 1 -22.91 4.96 18.70
C MET A 1 -21.66 4.27 18.17
N LEU A 2 -21.62 2.94 18.18
CA LEU A 2 -20.51 2.20 17.59
C LEU A 2 -20.75 2.02 16.10
N VAL A 3 -19.70 2.17 15.31
CA VAL A 3 -19.74 1.99 13.85
C VAL A 3 -18.57 1.10 13.41
N PRO A 4 -18.75 0.24 12.40
CA PRO A 4 -17.65 -0.51 11.84
C PRO A 4 -16.53 0.42 11.29
N PRO A 5 -15.26 0.06 11.46
CA PRO A 5 -14.15 0.93 11.05
C PRO A 5 -13.93 0.97 9.53
N THR A 6 -14.60 0.13 8.73
CA THR A 6 -14.31 -0.05 7.29
C THR A 6 -14.36 1.25 6.49
N GLY A 7 -15.41 2.07 6.66
CA GLY A 7 -15.52 3.35 5.95
C GLY A 7 -14.45 4.35 6.36
N HIS A 8 -14.10 4.36 7.64
CA HIS A 8 -13.03 5.20 8.17
C HIS A 8 -11.66 4.78 7.62
N VAL A 9 -11.37 3.48 7.60
CA VAL A 9 -10.11 2.94 7.05
C VAL A 9 -10.02 3.19 5.54
N ALA A 10 -11.12 3.10 4.79
CA ALA A 10 -11.14 3.51 3.38
C ALA A 10 -10.76 4.99 3.20
N GLY A 11 -11.22 5.87 4.09
CA GLY A 11 -10.80 7.27 4.11
C GLY A 11 -9.31 7.45 4.43
N VAL A 12 -8.76 6.63 5.33
CA VAL A 12 -7.31 6.61 5.62
C VAL A 12 -6.52 6.18 4.38
N PHE A 13 -6.99 5.18 3.62
CA PHE A 13 -6.36 4.76 2.38
C PHE A 13 -6.33 5.91 1.37
N ALA A 14 -7.50 6.49 1.06
CA ALA A 14 -7.61 7.59 0.11
C ALA A 14 -6.72 8.80 0.49
N ARG A 15 -6.66 9.15 1.78
CA ARG A 15 -5.80 10.23 2.26
C ARG A 15 -4.31 9.89 2.12
N THR A 16 -3.92 8.68 2.51
CA THR A 16 -2.53 8.22 2.39
C THR A 16 -2.07 8.22 0.94
N ASP A 17 -2.90 7.70 0.03
CA ASP A 17 -2.55 7.65 -1.40
C ASP A 17 -2.36 9.05 -1.98
N LYS A 18 -3.27 9.99 -1.62
CA LYS A 18 -3.21 11.36 -2.11
C LYS A 18 -1.99 12.12 -1.58
N GLU A 19 -1.66 11.95 -0.32
CA GLU A 19 -0.60 12.73 0.35
C GLU A 19 0.79 12.12 0.16
N ARG A 20 0.87 10.79 0.01
CA ARG A 20 2.12 10.04 0.10
C ARG A 20 2.30 8.97 -0.97
N GLY A 21 1.32 8.76 -1.83
CA GLY A 21 1.33 7.69 -2.83
C GLY A 21 0.89 6.34 -2.29
N VAL A 22 0.38 5.51 -3.20
CA VAL A 22 -0.16 4.16 -2.92
C VAL A 22 0.88 3.18 -2.35
N HIS A 23 2.15 3.42 -2.64
CA HIS A 23 3.28 2.62 -2.14
C HIS A 23 3.50 2.80 -0.62
N LYS A 24 2.91 3.84 -0.01
CA LYS A 24 3.02 4.06 1.43
C LYS A 24 1.99 3.23 2.20
N ALA A 25 2.46 2.56 3.26
CA ALA A 25 1.59 1.87 4.21
C ALA A 25 0.56 2.83 4.84
N PRO A 26 -0.76 2.55 4.74
CA PRO A 26 -1.80 3.33 5.40
C PRO A 26 -1.95 2.92 6.89
N ALA A 27 -0.82 2.89 7.60
CA ALA A 27 -0.72 2.47 8.99
C ALA A 27 0.34 3.28 9.76
N GLY A 28 0.30 3.17 11.09
CA GLY A 28 1.16 3.90 12.01
C GLY A 28 0.58 5.25 12.42
N VAL A 29 1.40 6.08 13.05
CA VAL A 29 0.96 7.37 13.65
C VAL A 29 0.36 8.36 12.65
N ALA A 30 0.79 8.31 11.38
CA ALA A 30 0.24 9.15 10.31
C ALA A 30 -1.13 8.66 9.78
N ALA A 31 -1.51 7.43 10.11
CA ALA A 31 -2.76 6.80 9.67
C ALA A 31 -3.89 7.01 10.70
N SER A 32 -4.06 8.26 11.15
CA SER A 32 -5.09 8.63 12.11
C SER A 32 -6.50 8.54 11.50
N VAL A 33 -7.44 8.07 12.30
CA VAL A 33 -8.82 7.87 11.92
C VAL A 33 -9.61 9.14 12.24
N SER A 34 -9.83 9.97 11.21
CA SER A 34 -10.53 11.24 11.35
C SER A 34 -11.95 11.05 11.88
N GLY A 35 -12.33 11.82 12.91
CA GLY A 35 -13.66 11.77 13.52
C GLY A 35 -13.86 10.66 14.56
N ALA A 36 -12.91 9.72 14.70
CA ALA A 36 -12.97 8.74 15.77
C ALA A 36 -12.58 9.38 17.12
N VAL A 37 -13.48 9.27 18.09
CA VAL A 37 -13.27 9.77 19.46
C VAL A 37 -12.67 8.72 20.39
N GLY A 38 -12.66 7.46 19.98
CA GLY A 38 -12.17 6.33 20.77
C GLY A 38 -12.48 4.99 20.13
N LEU A 39 -12.12 3.93 20.85
CA LEU A 39 -12.39 2.53 20.50
C LEU A 39 -13.41 1.96 21.49
N GLU A 40 -14.15 0.92 21.07
CA GLU A 40 -15.09 0.21 21.93
C GLU A 40 -14.39 -0.41 23.15
N PHE A 41 -13.19 -0.95 22.93
CA PHE A 41 -12.32 -1.48 23.96
C PHE A 41 -10.86 -1.10 23.65
N PRO A 42 -10.02 -0.95 24.68
CA PRO A 42 -8.60 -0.71 24.47
C PRO A 42 -7.94 -1.95 23.84
N VAL A 43 -7.12 -1.72 22.83
CA VAL A 43 -6.29 -2.77 22.23
C VAL A 43 -4.92 -2.77 22.92
N THR A 44 -4.60 -3.85 23.63
CA THR A 44 -3.32 -4.00 24.35
C THR A 44 -2.25 -4.63 23.46
N GLU A 45 -0.99 -4.56 23.88
CA GLU A 45 0.12 -5.20 23.17
C GLU A 45 -0.04 -6.73 23.10
N GLU A 46 -0.59 -7.36 24.14
CA GLU A 46 -0.87 -8.80 24.13
C GLU A 46 -1.90 -9.17 23.06
N MET A 47 -2.94 -8.34 22.89
CA MET A 47 -3.92 -8.54 21.83
C MET A 47 -3.28 -8.39 20.45
N ILE A 48 -2.42 -7.38 20.26
CA ILE A 48 -1.70 -7.18 19.00
C ILE A 48 -0.83 -8.40 18.67
N ASN A 49 -0.12 -8.95 19.67
CA ASN A 49 0.72 -10.13 19.50
C ASN A 49 -0.08 -11.38 19.10
N VAL A 50 -1.36 -11.47 19.47
CA VAL A 50 -2.27 -12.53 19.00
C VAL A 50 -2.80 -12.23 17.59
N LEU A 51 -3.16 -10.98 17.30
CA LEU A 51 -3.83 -10.60 16.04
C LEU A 51 -2.88 -10.57 14.83
N VAL A 52 -1.65 -10.08 14.99
CA VAL A 52 -0.69 -9.89 13.89
C VAL A 52 -0.31 -11.21 13.19
N PRO A 53 -0.05 -12.33 13.90
CA PRO A 53 0.14 -13.64 13.27
C PRO A 53 -1.05 -14.13 12.45
N HIS A 54 -2.27 -13.69 12.80
CA HIS A 54 -3.50 -14.01 12.07
C HIS A 54 -3.85 -12.98 10.99
N HIS A 55 -2.92 -12.10 10.63
CA HIS A 55 -3.11 -11.11 9.57
C HIS A 55 -4.24 -10.09 9.84
N VAL A 56 -4.55 -9.85 11.11
CA VAL A 56 -5.53 -8.85 11.51
C VAL A 56 -4.83 -7.55 11.88
N ASN A 57 -5.22 -6.44 11.24
CA ASN A 57 -4.69 -5.11 11.53
C ASN A 57 -5.57 -4.41 12.57
N PRO A 58 -5.09 -4.20 13.81
CA PRO A 58 -5.88 -3.55 14.85
C PRO A 58 -5.93 -2.03 14.66
N LEU A 59 -6.98 -1.40 15.22
CA LEU A 59 -6.95 0.03 15.53
C LEU A 59 -6.45 0.23 16.95
N ARG A 60 -5.62 1.24 17.18
CA ARG A 60 -5.05 1.54 18.49
C ARG A 60 -5.29 3.00 18.82
N LEU A 61 -5.48 3.31 20.10
CA LEU A 61 -5.42 4.68 20.59
C LEU A 61 -3.96 5.06 20.84
N ASP A 62 -3.45 5.99 20.05
CA ASP A 62 -2.16 6.64 20.25
C ASP A 62 -2.34 7.93 21.05
N GLN A 63 -1.42 8.21 21.98
CA GLN A 63 -1.55 9.33 22.92
C GLN A 63 -1.55 10.69 22.21
N ASN A 64 -0.84 10.82 21.09
CA ASN A 64 -0.64 12.09 20.40
C ASN A 64 -1.49 12.20 19.12
N ASN A 65 -1.83 11.07 18.50
CA ASN A 65 -2.44 11.04 17.16
C ASN A 65 -3.90 10.53 17.18
N GLY A 66 -4.44 10.20 18.35
CA GLY A 66 -5.80 9.67 18.50
C GLY A 66 -5.90 8.22 18.03
N VAL A 67 -7.05 7.81 17.50
CA VAL A 67 -7.22 6.45 16.97
C VAL A 67 -6.44 6.33 15.66
N VAL A 68 -5.58 5.33 15.55
CA VAL A 68 -4.71 5.08 14.39
C VAL A 68 -4.83 3.64 13.89
N VAL A 69 -4.62 3.42 12.60
CA VAL A 69 -4.48 2.08 12.01
C VAL A 69 -3.11 1.51 12.38
N TRP A 70 -3.06 0.36 13.06
CA TRP A 70 -1.84 -0.20 13.66
C TRP A 70 -1.38 -1.49 12.98
N GLY A 71 -1.51 -1.56 11.65
CA GLY A 71 -1.04 -2.67 10.85
C GLY A 71 -1.37 -2.48 9.38
N ALA A 72 -0.55 -3.07 8.51
CA ALA A 72 -0.74 -3.01 7.06
C ALA A 72 -0.57 -4.38 6.41
N ARG A 73 -0.94 -5.47 7.09
CA ARG A 73 -0.86 -6.83 6.53
C ARG A 73 -2.08 -7.17 5.68
N THR A 74 -1.90 -7.94 4.62
CA THR A 74 -3.00 -8.56 3.90
C THR A 74 -3.37 -9.89 4.56
N THR A 75 -4.51 -10.48 4.18
CA THR A 75 -4.90 -11.84 4.60
C THR A 75 -4.19 -12.95 3.82
N SER A 76 -3.27 -12.62 2.91
CA SER A 76 -2.56 -13.60 2.08
C SER A 76 -1.60 -14.45 2.91
N SER A 77 -1.47 -15.73 2.55
CA SER A 77 -0.40 -16.59 3.05
C SER A 77 0.90 -16.45 2.25
N ASP A 78 0.84 -15.83 1.08
CA ASP A 78 1.99 -15.59 0.22
C ASP A 78 2.88 -14.47 0.80
N PRO A 79 4.17 -14.74 1.09
CA PRO A 79 5.10 -13.74 1.59
C PRO A 79 5.26 -12.51 0.69
N GLU A 80 5.12 -12.65 -0.64
CA GLU A 80 5.21 -11.53 -1.58
C GLU A 80 4.09 -10.52 -1.37
N TRP A 81 2.89 -11.02 -1.04
CA TRP A 81 1.70 -10.21 -0.84
C TRP A 81 1.42 -9.89 0.63
N LYS A 82 2.43 -10.01 1.50
CA LYS A 82 2.28 -9.83 2.95
C LYS A 82 1.74 -8.45 3.35
N TYR A 83 2.09 -7.39 2.61
CA TYR A 83 1.74 -6.01 2.96
C TYR A 83 0.74 -5.37 1.98
N VAL A 84 -0.21 -4.61 2.54
CA VAL A 84 -1.30 -3.95 1.82
C VAL A 84 -0.76 -2.94 0.81
N ASN A 85 0.21 -2.11 1.18
CA ASN A 85 0.77 -1.11 0.27
C ASN A 85 1.52 -1.76 -0.91
N VAL A 86 2.17 -2.90 -0.70
CA VAL A 86 2.81 -3.66 -1.79
C VAL A 86 1.74 -4.18 -2.74
N ARG A 87 0.71 -4.88 -2.22
CA ARG A 87 -0.36 -5.40 -3.08
C ARG A 87 -1.09 -4.29 -3.84
N ARG A 88 -1.37 -3.17 -3.18
CA ARG A 88 -2.06 -2.03 -3.79
C ARG A 88 -1.21 -1.30 -4.82
N LEU A 89 0.11 -1.21 -4.62
CA LEU A 89 1.02 -0.66 -5.63
C LEU A 89 0.97 -1.51 -6.91
N PHE A 90 1.03 -2.84 -6.80
CA PHE A 90 0.93 -3.71 -7.97
C PHE A 90 -0.41 -3.57 -8.68
N MET A 91 -1.53 -3.57 -7.93
CA MET A 91 -2.85 -3.34 -8.53
C MET A 91 -2.93 -1.98 -9.26
N PHE A 92 -2.34 -0.93 -8.67
CA PHE A 92 -2.29 0.39 -9.29
C PHE A 92 -1.46 0.39 -10.58
N VAL A 93 -0.31 -0.28 -10.59
CA VAL A 93 0.57 -0.40 -11.76
C VAL A 93 -0.12 -1.19 -12.88
N GLU A 94 -0.71 -2.34 -12.55
CA GLU A 94 -1.43 -3.19 -13.51
C GLU A 94 -2.57 -2.41 -14.18
N GLU A 95 -3.45 -1.77 -13.40
CA GLU A 95 -4.58 -1.01 -13.91
C GLU A 95 -4.12 0.20 -14.74
N SER A 96 -3.12 0.95 -14.25
CA SER A 96 -2.61 2.13 -14.96
C SER A 96 -1.98 1.78 -16.30
N ILE A 97 -1.28 0.63 -16.38
CA ILE A 97 -0.73 0.15 -17.64
C ILE A 97 -1.86 -0.32 -18.57
N ASP A 98 -2.84 -1.07 -18.08
CA ASP A 98 -3.97 -1.52 -18.90
C ASP A 98 -4.74 -0.32 -19.49
N GLU A 99 -5.15 0.63 -18.65
CA GLU A 99 -5.82 1.86 -19.09
C GLU A 99 -4.95 2.70 -20.02
N GLY A 100 -3.67 2.90 -19.68
CA GLY A 100 -2.71 3.71 -20.43
C GLY A 100 -2.30 3.14 -21.78
N THR A 101 -2.58 1.85 -22.04
CA THR A 101 -2.18 1.15 -23.26
C THR A 101 -3.34 0.70 -24.14
N GLN A 102 -4.59 1.02 -23.78
CA GLN A 102 -5.79 0.69 -24.58
C GLN A 102 -5.73 1.18 -26.04
N TRP A 103 -5.00 2.26 -26.32
CA TRP A 103 -4.82 2.77 -27.69
C TRP A 103 -4.15 1.76 -28.63
N VAL A 104 -3.40 0.78 -28.11
CA VAL A 104 -2.69 -0.23 -28.91
C VAL A 104 -3.63 -1.25 -29.54
N VAL A 105 -4.83 -1.47 -28.97
CA VAL A 105 -5.73 -2.58 -29.34
C VAL A 105 -6.11 -2.58 -30.83
N PHE A 106 -6.09 -1.42 -31.49
CA PHE A 106 -6.43 -1.27 -32.91
C PHE A 106 -5.27 -0.81 -33.79
N GLU A 107 -4.04 -0.78 -33.26
CA GLU A 107 -2.84 -0.42 -34.01
C GLU A 107 -2.28 -1.62 -34.79
N SER A 108 -1.43 -1.33 -35.78
CA SER A 108 -0.71 -2.38 -36.51
C SER A 108 0.28 -3.10 -35.59
N ASN A 109 0.30 -4.44 -35.64
CA ASN A 109 1.21 -5.25 -34.83
C ASN A 109 2.63 -5.27 -35.45
N ASP A 110 3.36 -4.18 -35.27
CA ASP A 110 4.71 -3.98 -35.80
C ASP A 110 5.69 -3.39 -34.76
N GLU A 111 6.98 -3.36 -35.13
CA GLU A 111 8.06 -2.86 -34.28
C GLU A 111 7.88 -1.40 -33.84
N THR A 112 7.20 -0.57 -34.65
CA THR A 112 6.94 0.82 -34.29
C THR A 112 5.95 0.89 -33.14
N THR A 113 4.87 0.11 -33.21
CA THR A 113 3.88 0.00 -32.13
C THR A 113 4.51 -0.55 -30.86
N TRP A 114 5.32 -1.61 -30.96
CA TRP A 114 5.99 -2.20 -29.79
C TRP A 114 6.99 -1.23 -29.15
N THR A 115 7.72 -0.46 -29.96
CA THR A 115 8.66 0.56 -29.46
C THR A 115 7.91 1.67 -28.71
N ARG A 116 6.79 2.15 -29.27
CA ARG A 116 5.94 3.15 -28.61
C ARG A 116 5.37 2.62 -27.29
N LEU A 117 4.87 1.39 -27.27
CA LEU A 117 4.34 0.75 -26.07
C LEU A 117 5.40 0.62 -24.97
N ARG A 118 6.60 0.11 -25.30
CA ARG A 118 7.70 0.01 -24.35
C ARG A 118 8.07 1.38 -23.78
N LEU A 119 8.18 2.41 -24.63
CA LEU A 119 8.49 3.76 -24.17
C LEU A 119 7.43 4.31 -23.21
N THR A 120 6.14 4.13 -23.51
CA THR A 120 5.04 4.55 -22.64
C THR A 120 5.13 3.89 -21.26
N ILE A 121 5.28 2.56 -21.22
CA ILE A 121 5.37 1.82 -19.96
C ILE A 121 6.66 2.18 -19.20
N SER A 122 7.80 2.27 -19.89
CA SER A 122 9.07 2.64 -19.27
C SER A 122 9.04 4.04 -18.66
N ASN A 123 8.43 5.02 -19.34
CA ASN A 123 8.29 6.36 -18.78
C ASN A 123 7.43 6.37 -17.51
N PHE A 124 6.29 5.68 -17.52
CA PHE A 124 5.42 5.55 -16.34
C PHE A 124 6.14 4.91 -15.14
N LEU A 125 6.85 3.80 -15.37
CA LEU A 125 7.61 3.13 -14.30
C LEU A 125 8.78 3.99 -13.80
N MET A 126 9.39 4.77 -14.70
CA MET A 126 10.45 5.71 -14.33
C MET A 126 9.91 6.84 -13.44
N ASP A 127 8.74 7.38 -13.75
CA ASP A 127 8.07 8.40 -12.92
C ASP A 127 7.78 7.84 -11.52
N LEU A 128 7.25 6.61 -11.43
CA LEU A 128 7.04 5.94 -10.13
C LEU A 128 8.32 5.70 -9.35
N TRP A 129 9.42 5.36 -10.03
CA TRP A 129 10.72 5.23 -9.39
C TRP A 129 11.25 6.57 -8.87
N GLN A 130 11.12 7.66 -9.63
CA GLN A 130 11.50 9.00 -9.20
C GLN A 130 10.68 9.50 -8.00
N GLU A 131 9.41 9.09 -7.91
CA GLU A 131 8.54 9.34 -6.76
C GLU A 131 8.87 8.47 -5.53
N GLY A 132 9.83 7.54 -5.66
CA GLY A 132 10.25 6.64 -4.58
C GLY A 132 9.30 5.47 -4.33
N ALA A 133 8.39 5.17 -5.26
CA ALA A 133 7.47 4.05 -5.15
C ALA A 133 8.15 2.70 -5.40
N LEU A 134 9.21 2.71 -6.22
CA LEU A 134 10.02 1.55 -6.56
C LEU A 134 11.40 1.68 -5.91
N LEU A 135 11.84 0.63 -5.23
CA LEU A 135 13.16 0.59 -4.61
C LEU A 135 14.15 -0.03 -5.59
N GLU A 136 15.40 0.43 -5.56
CA GLU A 136 16.50 -0.29 -6.16
C GLU A 136 16.69 -1.63 -5.43
N GLU A 137 17.28 -2.63 -6.11
CA GLU A 137 17.73 -3.83 -5.42
C GLU A 137 18.68 -3.41 -4.30
N ALA A 138 18.29 -3.68 -3.05
CA ALA A 138 19.24 -3.63 -1.96
C ALA A 138 20.29 -4.71 -2.25
N GLU A 139 21.54 -4.31 -2.51
CA GLU A 139 22.66 -5.24 -2.43
C GLU A 139 22.50 -5.99 -1.09
N GLN A 140 22.30 -7.30 -1.17
CA GLN A 140 22.29 -8.17 0.00
C GLN A 140 23.70 -8.13 0.57
N GLN A 141 23.99 -7.14 1.41
CA GLN A 141 25.17 -7.14 2.24
C GLN A 141 25.02 -8.31 3.19
N ASP A 142 25.68 -9.40 2.81
CA ASP A 142 25.96 -10.58 3.61
C ASP A 142 26.62 -10.11 4.92
N THR A 143 25.79 -9.77 5.91
CA THR A 143 26.25 -9.53 7.28
C THR A 143 26.41 -10.88 7.95
N GLN A 144 27.32 -11.69 7.42
CA GLN A 144 28.09 -12.60 8.25
C GLN A 144 29.11 -11.75 8.99
N SER A 145 28.81 -11.36 10.24
CA SER A 145 29.78 -11.15 11.34
C SER A 145 29.12 -10.36 12.48
N GLN A 146 28.68 -11.08 13.52
CA GLN A 146 29.05 -10.94 14.94
C GLN A 146 27.99 -11.54 15.86
#